data_AF-A0A2D5WJS5-F1
#
_entry.id   AF-A0A2D5WJS5-F1
#
_cell.length_a   1.000
_cell.length_b   1.000
_cell.length_c   1.000
_cell.angle_alpha   90.00
_cell.angle_beta   90.00
_cell.angle_gamma   90.00
#
_symmetry.space_group_name_H-M   'P 1'
#
loop_
_entity.id
_entity.type
_entity.pdbx_description
1 polymer ?
#
loop_
_entity_poly.entity_id
_entity_poly.type
_entity_poly.pdbx_seq_one_letter_code
_entity_poly.pdbx_strand_id
1 'polypeptide(L)'
;MPRAYSNSRNCADWNPLALSRRAPFAAVAPAPAAAAANGYAYPDKALRRWSRELLTVESRDGQSVRATFRPDCKTCSNLGVPFGVDYSIELGPRRDGFPIRELACRPSDADYQSMCSCLEDPDGFPREMVGTPGFTGQPLGQALAWNPVVEPAGCLCRQPSRDHKWKIALQTVHYNLHTDE
;
A
#
# COMPACT_ATOMS: atom_id res chain seq x y z
N MET A 1 -33.59 59.44 -10.73
CA MET A 1 -35.05 59.19 -10.72
C MET A 1 -35.29 57.76 -10.22
N PRO A 2 -36.35 57.54 -9.43
CA PRO A 2 -36.45 56.54 -8.35
C PRO A 2 -37.04 55.21 -8.90
N ARG A 3 -37.20 54.09 -8.18
CA ARG A 3 -37.63 53.90 -6.79
C ARG A 3 -37.42 52.43 -6.39
N ALA A 4 -36.98 52.23 -5.15
CA ALA A 4 -36.99 50.95 -4.45
C ALA A 4 -38.43 50.47 -4.18
N TYR A 5 -38.60 49.15 -4.02
CA TYR A 5 -39.71 48.58 -3.26
C TYR A 5 -39.17 47.76 -2.10
N SER A 6 -39.47 48.24 -0.89
CA SER A 6 -39.40 47.55 0.38
C SER A 6 -40.78 47.00 0.75
N ASN A 7 -40.82 45.86 1.45
CA ASN A 7 -41.64 45.62 2.65
C ASN A 7 -41.32 44.18 3.11
N SER A 8 -40.76 43.86 4.29
CA SER A 8 -41.03 44.25 5.69
C SER A 8 -42.22 43.53 6.34
N ARG A 9 -41.91 42.98 7.54
CA ARG A 9 -42.77 42.57 8.69
C ARG A 9 -43.29 41.13 8.69
N ASN A 10 -43.36 40.38 9.79
CA ASN A 10 -43.07 40.58 11.23
C ASN A 10 -43.06 39.15 11.87
N CYS A 11 -42.13 38.81 12.78
CA CYS A 11 -42.21 38.83 14.25
C CYS A 11 -43.17 37.83 14.95
N ALA A 12 -42.69 37.35 16.11
CA ALA A 12 -43.29 36.50 17.15
C ALA A 12 -43.20 34.97 16.88
N ASP A 13 -42.82 34.09 17.82
CA ASP A 13 -42.90 34.16 19.28
C ASP A 13 -41.90 33.20 20.00
N TRP A 14 -41.75 33.43 21.31
CA TRP A 14 -40.84 32.84 22.31
C TRP A 14 -41.27 31.42 22.79
N ASN A 15 -40.34 30.44 22.94
CA ASN A 15 -39.69 29.90 24.18
C ASN A 15 -40.57 28.94 25.06
N PRO A 16 -40.08 28.21 26.09
CA PRO A 16 -39.03 27.17 26.24
C PRO A 16 -39.50 25.83 26.91
N LEU A 17 -38.54 24.91 27.13
CA LEU A 17 -38.45 23.80 28.11
C LEU A 17 -39.13 22.44 27.81
N ALA A 18 -38.30 21.42 27.57
CA ALA A 18 -38.49 20.10 28.16
C ALA A 18 -37.14 19.40 28.37
N LEU A 19 -36.74 19.27 29.63
CA LEU A 19 -35.68 18.38 30.10
C LEU A 19 -36.09 16.92 29.88
N SER A 20 -35.17 16.08 29.41
CA SER A 20 -35.19 14.65 29.73
C SER A 20 -33.77 14.08 29.73
N ARG A 21 -33.41 13.49 30.88
CA ARG A 21 -32.15 12.78 31.17
C ARG A 21 -32.16 11.38 30.55
N ARG A 22 -31.01 10.89 30.07
CA ARG A 22 -30.43 9.57 30.44
C ARG A 22 -29.01 9.38 29.87
N ALA A 23 -28.26 8.53 30.57
CA ALA A 23 -26.80 8.40 30.64
C ALA A 23 -26.17 7.55 29.48
N PRO A 24 -24.83 7.31 29.48
CA PRO A 24 -24.02 7.16 28.28
C PRO A 24 -24.07 5.74 27.68
N PHE A 25 -24.03 5.65 26.35
CA PHE A 25 -23.68 4.40 25.68
C PHE A 25 -22.16 4.22 25.73
N ALA A 26 -21.71 3.35 26.63
CA ALA A 26 -20.43 2.66 26.48
C ALA A 26 -20.55 1.76 25.25
N ALA A 27 -20.08 2.24 24.11
CA ALA A 27 -19.90 1.41 22.93
C ALA A 27 -18.70 0.49 23.20
N VAL A 28 -18.97 -0.78 23.50
CA VAL A 28 -18.00 -1.85 23.37
C VAL A 28 -17.55 -1.85 21.91
N ALA A 29 -16.27 -1.54 21.68
CA ALA A 29 -15.67 -1.66 20.36
C ALA A 29 -15.82 -3.12 19.91
N PRO A 30 -16.43 -3.41 18.76
CA PRO A 30 -16.45 -4.76 18.25
C PRO A 30 -15.00 -5.17 17.95
N ALA A 31 -14.61 -6.35 18.44
CA ALA A 31 -13.39 -7.02 18.01
C ALA A 31 -13.37 -7.06 16.48
N PRO A 32 -12.22 -6.83 15.81
CA PRO A 32 -12.16 -6.79 14.36
C PRO A 32 -12.68 -8.11 13.82
N ALA A 33 -13.80 -8.00 13.09
CA ALA A 33 -14.47 -9.12 12.47
C ALA A 33 -13.50 -9.89 11.56
N ALA A 34 -13.71 -11.20 11.54
CA ALA A 34 -13.00 -12.19 10.76
C ALA A 34 -12.60 -11.71 9.36
N ALA A 35 -11.37 -12.07 8.98
CA ALA A 35 -10.71 -11.83 7.72
C ALA A 35 -11.69 -11.64 6.55
N ALA A 36 -11.70 -10.43 5.99
CA ALA A 36 -12.23 -10.24 4.65
C ALA A 36 -11.57 -11.28 3.74
N ALA A 37 -12.35 -11.96 2.89
CA ALA A 37 -11.80 -12.66 1.76
C ALA A 37 -10.99 -11.63 0.97
N ASN A 38 -9.68 -11.62 1.19
CA ASN A 38 -8.81 -10.53 0.74
C ASN A 38 -8.93 -10.49 -0.78
N GLY A 39 -9.64 -9.48 -1.30
CA GLY A 39 -9.87 -9.29 -2.72
C GLY A 39 -8.58 -8.89 -3.40
N TYR A 40 -7.64 -9.84 -3.54
CA TYR A 40 -6.36 -9.63 -4.17
C TYR A 40 -6.56 -9.31 -5.65
N ALA A 41 -5.69 -8.46 -6.18
CA ALA A 41 -5.70 -8.09 -7.59
C ALA A 41 -5.10 -9.20 -8.47
N TYR A 42 -4.33 -10.11 -7.85
CA TYR A 42 -3.67 -11.23 -8.51
C TYR A 42 -4.31 -12.56 -8.12
N PRO A 43 -4.30 -13.55 -9.03
CA PRO A 43 -4.90 -14.87 -8.76
C PRO A 43 -4.11 -15.64 -7.68
N ASP A 44 -4.82 -16.46 -6.90
CA ASP A 44 -4.27 -17.29 -5.82
C ASP A 44 -3.01 -18.06 -6.23
N LYS A 45 -3.06 -18.71 -7.41
CA LYS A 45 -1.92 -19.49 -7.93
C LYS A 45 -0.65 -18.66 -8.08
N ALA A 46 -0.77 -17.39 -8.50
CA ALA A 46 0.38 -16.50 -8.65
C ALA A 46 0.92 -16.09 -7.28
N LEU A 47 0.04 -15.66 -6.36
CA LEU A 47 0.43 -15.26 -5.00
C LEU A 47 1.08 -16.40 -4.22
N ARG A 48 0.54 -17.61 -4.34
CA ARG A 48 1.11 -18.83 -3.75
C ARG A 48 2.50 -19.12 -4.30
N ARG A 49 2.68 -19.02 -5.62
CA ARG A 49 3.99 -19.22 -6.25
C ARG A 49 5.00 -18.18 -5.76
N TRP A 50 4.64 -16.90 -5.84
CA TRP A 50 5.50 -15.80 -5.43
C TRP A 50 5.86 -15.85 -3.94
N SER A 51 4.91 -16.24 -3.08
CA SER A 51 5.17 -16.41 -1.64
C SER A 51 6.18 -17.52 -1.35
N ARG A 52 6.21 -18.56 -2.18
CA ARG A 52 7.13 -19.70 -2.01
C ARG A 52 8.50 -19.47 -2.63
N GLU A 53 8.53 -18.85 -3.81
CA GLU A 53 9.74 -18.78 -4.64
C GLU A 53 10.47 -17.45 -4.49
N LEU A 54 9.75 -16.36 -4.24
CA LEU A 54 10.28 -14.99 -4.35
C LEU A 54 10.23 -14.21 -3.02
N LEU A 55 9.67 -14.80 -1.97
CA LEU A 55 9.49 -14.15 -0.67
C LEU A 55 10.29 -14.88 0.42
N THR A 56 10.98 -14.12 1.24
CA THR A 56 11.55 -14.59 2.52
C THR A 56 10.92 -13.79 3.65
N VAL A 57 10.51 -14.47 4.72
CA VAL A 57 9.86 -13.87 5.88
C VAL A 57 10.61 -14.26 7.16
N GLU A 58 11.01 -13.26 7.94
CA GLU A 58 11.73 -13.43 9.20
C GLU A 58 10.92 -12.83 10.35
N SER A 59 10.69 -13.62 11.41
CA SER A 59 10.12 -13.10 12.66
C SER A 59 11.17 -12.27 13.41
N ARG A 60 10.74 -11.12 13.91
CA ARG A 60 11.54 -10.19 14.72
C ARG A 60 10.89 -10.05 16.09
N ASP A 61 11.64 -10.38 17.13
CA ASP A 61 11.23 -10.27 18.54
C ASP A 61 9.89 -10.97 18.86
N GLY A 62 9.53 -11.98 18.05
CA GLY A 62 8.32 -12.79 18.19
C GLY A 62 7.00 -12.07 17.86
N GLN A 63 7.02 -10.80 17.45
CA GLN A 63 5.81 -10.03 17.18
C GLN A 63 5.86 -9.28 15.84
N SER A 64 7.02 -8.74 15.49
CA SER A 64 7.25 -8.02 14.25
C SER A 64 7.75 -8.97 13.17
N VAL A 65 7.66 -8.54 11.92
CA VAL A 65 8.08 -9.35 10.77
C VAL A 65 8.88 -8.48 9.81
N ARG A 66 9.98 -9.01 9.30
CA ARG A 66 10.67 -8.47 8.12
C ARG A 66 10.42 -9.40 6.95
N ALA A 67 9.90 -8.87 5.86
CA ALA A 67 9.65 -9.59 4.63
C ALA A 67 10.51 -9.01 3.51
N THR A 68 11.19 -9.86 2.75
CA THR A 68 11.99 -9.47 1.58
C THR A 68 11.44 -10.17 0.35
N PHE A 69 10.96 -9.38 -0.61
CA PHE A 69 10.42 -9.86 -1.88
C PHE A 69 11.38 -9.55 -3.02
N ARG A 70 11.70 -10.55 -3.84
CA ARG A 70 12.63 -10.47 -4.97
C ARG A 70 11.92 -10.81 -6.28
N PRO A 71 11.31 -9.83 -6.96
CA PRO A 71 10.63 -10.08 -8.22
C PRO A 71 11.59 -10.38 -9.36
N ASP A 72 11.16 -11.22 -10.28
CA ASP A 72 11.79 -11.33 -11.60
C ASP A 72 11.68 -9.98 -12.33
N CYS A 73 12.81 -9.31 -12.53
CA CYS A 73 12.90 -8.08 -13.29
C CYS A 73 13.79 -8.29 -14.53
N LYS A 74 13.48 -7.56 -15.59
CA LYS A 74 14.26 -7.58 -16.83
C LYS A 74 14.36 -6.17 -17.41
N THR A 75 15.51 -5.83 -17.96
CA THR A 75 15.70 -4.53 -18.61
C THR A 75 14.80 -4.38 -19.83
N CYS A 76 14.56 -3.15 -20.26
CA CYS A 76 13.76 -2.85 -21.44
C CYS A 76 14.54 -2.89 -22.76
N SER A 77 15.87 -3.03 -22.71
CA SER A 77 16.78 -3.02 -23.87
C SER A 77 17.17 -4.45 -24.30
N ASN A 78 17.50 -4.63 -25.59
CA ASN A 78 18.11 -5.83 -26.20
C ASN A 78 17.72 -7.18 -25.57
N LEU A 79 16.50 -7.65 -25.83
CA LEU A 79 15.95 -8.94 -25.37
C LEU A 79 15.74 -9.09 -23.85
N GLY A 80 16.08 -8.08 -23.05
CA GLY A 80 15.84 -8.03 -21.62
C GLY A 80 16.87 -8.81 -20.81
N VAL A 81 17.80 -8.08 -20.18
CA VAL A 81 18.77 -8.63 -19.23
C VAL A 81 18.06 -8.81 -17.89
N PRO A 82 18.05 -10.01 -17.29
CA PRO A 82 17.56 -10.20 -15.93
C PRO A 82 18.36 -9.35 -14.95
N PHE A 83 17.69 -8.75 -13.99
CA PHE A 83 18.35 -8.02 -12.90
C PHE A 83 17.53 -8.16 -11.62
N GLY A 84 18.19 -7.97 -10.49
CA GLY A 84 17.63 -8.17 -9.16
C GLY A 84 17.39 -6.87 -8.42
N VAL A 85 16.27 -6.85 -7.69
CA VAL A 85 15.87 -5.76 -6.79
C VAL A 85 15.20 -6.37 -5.58
N ASP A 86 15.62 -5.93 -4.40
CA ASP A 86 15.08 -6.35 -3.12
C ASP A 86 14.04 -5.33 -2.64
N TYR A 87 12.82 -5.80 -2.39
CA TYR A 87 11.74 -5.06 -1.75
C TYR A 87 11.63 -5.52 -0.30
N SER A 88 12.09 -4.69 0.63
CA SER A 88 12.02 -4.96 2.06
C SER A 88 10.82 -4.27 2.68
N ILE A 89 10.02 -5.03 3.44
CA ILE A 89 8.81 -4.58 4.11
C ILE A 89 8.93 -4.97 5.58
N GLU A 90 8.98 -3.98 6.46
CA GLU A 90 8.95 -4.19 7.90
C GLU A 90 7.56 -3.94 8.46
N LEU A 91 7.08 -4.92 9.22
CA LEU A 91 5.75 -4.93 9.78
C LEU A 91 5.83 -5.04 11.30
N GLY A 92 4.99 -4.26 11.98
CA GLY A 92 4.79 -4.37 13.41
C GLY A 92 3.93 -5.58 13.80
N PRO A 93 3.45 -5.60 15.06
CA PRO A 93 2.73 -6.73 15.62
C PRO A 93 1.47 -7.14 14.85
N ARG A 94 1.24 -8.47 14.73
CA ARG A 94 0.01 -9.04 14.16
C ARG A 94 -1.26 -8.53 14.83
N ARG A 95 -1.24 -8.36 16.16
CA ARG A 95 -2.38 -7.86 16.96
C ARG A 95 -2.87 -6.47 16.52
N ASP A 96 -1.99 -5.69 15.89
CA ASP A 96 -2.27 -4.33 15.42
C ASP A 96 -2.56 -4.32 13.90
N GLY A 97 -2.77 -5.50 13.28
CA GLY A 97 -3.02 -5.62 11.85
C GLY A 97 -1.78 -5.47 10.97
N PHE A 98 -0.58 -5.78 11.51
CA PHE A 98 0.71 -5.62 10.83
C PHE A 98 0.92 -4.19 10.30
N PRO A 99 1.05 -3.17 11.18
CA PRO A 99 1.33 -1.82 10.74
C PRO A 99 2.68 -1.74 10.02
N ILE A 100 2.71 -1.13 8.83
CA ILE A 100 3.93 -0.94 8.05
C ILE A 100 4.85 0.02 8.79
N ARG A 101 6.05 -0.45 9.15
CA ARG A 101 7.08 0.34 9.85
C ARG A 101 8.07 0.95 8.86
N GLU A 102 8.45 0.17 7.86
CA GLU A 102 9.41 0.59 6.85
C GLU A 102 9.11 -0.10 5.51
N LEU A 103 9.34 0.64 4.43
CA LEU A 103 9.40 0.14 3.07
C LEU A 103 10.72 0.59 2.48
N ALA A 104 11.46 -0.33 1.89
CA ALA A 104 12.69 -0.03 1.18
C ALA A 104 12.79 -0.84 -0.11
N CYS A 105 13.36 -0.24 -1.15
CA CYS A 105 13.68 -0.87 -2.43
C CYS A 105 15.17 -0.65 -2.71
N ARG A 106 15.92 -1.70 -3.06
CA ARG A 106 17.34 -1.58 -3.41
C ARG A 106 17.69 -2.54 -4.54
N PRO A 107 18.45 -2.11 -5.56
CA PRO A 107 19.01 -3.05 -6.54
C PRO A 107 19.96 -4.02 -5.84
N SER A 108 19.90 -5.30 -6.21
CA SER A 108 20.83 -6.33 -5.70
C SER A 108 22.05 -6.52 -6.59
N ASP A 109 22.00 -6.00 -7.82
CA ASP A 109 23.09 -6.00 -8.80
C ASP A 109 23.13 -4.66 -9.57
N ALA A 110 23.99 -4.57 -10.58
CA ALA A 110 24.17 -3.39 -11.42
C ALA A 110 23.54 -3.53 -12.82
N ASP A 111 22.92 -4.68 -13.15
CA ASP A 111 22.42 -4.94 -14.52
C ASP A 111 21.25 -4.00 -14.88
N TYR A 112 20.59 -3.44 -13.86
CA TYR A 112 19.61 -2.36 -13.99
C TYR A 112 20.15 -1.14 -14.78
N GLN A 113 21.47 -0.92 -14.81
CA GLN A 113 22.11 0.18 -15.53
C GLN A 113 21.89 0.12 -17.05
N SER A 114 21.53 -1.05 -17.57
CA SER A 114 21.19 -1.22 -18.99
C SER A 114 19.75 -0.80 -19.33
N MET A 115 18.92 -0.40 -18.35
CA MET A 115 17.57 0.12 -18.62
C MET A 115 17.62 1.47 -19.35
N CYS A 116 16.73 1.70 -20.31
CA CYS A 116 16.69 2.93 -21.10
C CYS A 116 16.66 4.19 -20.24
N SER A 117 15.89 4.22 -19.14
CA SER A 117 15.87 5.37 -18.23
C SER A 117 17.20 5.60 -17.52
N CYS A 118 17.97 4.55 -17.22
CA CYS A 118 19.31 4.70 -16.68
C CYS A 118 20.32 5.15 -17.74
N LEU A 119 20.11 4.76 -19.00
CA LEU A 119 20.93 5.22 -20.12
C LEU A 119 20.65 6.70 -20.45
N GLU A 120 19.40 7.14 -20.28
CA GLU A 120 18.97 8.52 -20.49
C GLU A 120 19.38 9.43 -19.33
N ASP A 121 19.22 8.97 -18.09
CA ASP A 121 19.56 9.71 -16.87
C ASP A 121 20.22 8.79 -15.83
N PRO A 122 21.54 8.55 -15.94
CA PRO A 122 22.27 7.62 -15.06
C PRO A 122 22.37 8.10 -13.61
N ASP A 123 22.19 9.39 -13.34
CA ASP A 123 22.28 9.95 -12.00
C ASP A 123 20.91 10.10 -11.32
N GLY A 124 19.86 10.40 -12.07
CA GLY A 124 18.50 10.56 -11.55
C GLY A 124 17.75 9.25 -11.44
N PHE A 125 17.79 8.39 -12.45
CA PHE A 125 17.00 7.16 -12.48
C PHE A 125 17.26 6.23 -11.28
N PRO A 126 18.50 5.96 -10.83
CA PRO A 126 18.73 5.10 -9.67
C PRO A 126 18.04 5.60 -8.40
N ARG A 127 17.91 6.93 -8.23
CA ARG A 127 17.21 7.55 -7.09
C ARG A 127 15.70 7.38 -7.20
N GLU A 128 15.14 7.46 -8.40
CA GLU A 128 13.72 7.19 -8.62
C GLU A 128 13.37 5.72 -8.44
N MET A 129 14.24 4.82 -8.91
CA MET A 129 14.03 3.38 -8.88
C MET A 129 13.84 2.84 -7.46
N VAL A 130 14.56 3.41 -6.49
CA VAL A 130 14.48 3.03 -5.07
C VAL A 130 13.33 3.72 -4.31
N GLY A 131 12.50 4.50 -5.00
CA GLY A 131 11.34 5.16 -4.42
C GLY A 131 10.32 4.17 -3.84
N THR A 132 9.64 4.60 -2.78
CA THR A 132 8.67 3.77 -2.04
C THR A 132 7.33 4.48 -1.94
N PRO A 133 6.20 3.73 -1.86
CA PRO A 133 4.90 4.33 -1.63
C PRO A 133 4.73 4.76 -0.16
N GLY A 134 3.96 5.81 0.08
CA GLY A 134 3.76 6.39 1.41
C GLY A 134 2.76 5.65 2.30
N PHE A 135 3.03 4.39 2.66
CA PHE A 135 2.13 3.57 3.50
C PHE A 135 2.60 3.38 4.95
N THR A 136 3.72 3.98 5.34
CA THR A 136 4.23 3.90 6.71
C THR A 136 3.16 4.30 7.73
N GLY A 137 3.00 3.48 8.77
CA GLY A 137 2.01 3.63 9.82
C GLY A 137 0.65 2.97 9.52
N GLN A 138 0.35 2.65 8.26
CA GLN A 138 -0.92 2.01 7.90
C GLN A 138 -0.86 0.49 8.16
N PRO A 139 -1.97 -0.15 8.59
CA PRO A 139 -2.09 -1.60 8.57
C PRO A 139 -1.85 -2.16 7.17
N LEU A 140 -1.13 -3.28 7.05
CA LEU A 140 -0.81 -3.89 5.75
C LEU A 140 -2.07 -4.16 4.92
N GLY A 141 -3.14 -4.66 5.55
CA GLY A 141 -4.42 -4.92 4.89
C GLY A 141 -5.05 -3.65 4.28
N GLN A 142 -4.88 -2.49 4.92
CA GLN A 142 -5.37 -1.20 4.39
C GLN A 142 -4.58 -0.76 3.16
N ALA A 143 -3.24 -0.93 3.17
CA ALA A 143 -2.40 -0.61 2.02
C ALA A 143 -2.80 -1.39 0.76
N LEU A 144 -3.47 -2.55 0.91
CA LEU A 144 -3.97 -3.32 -0.23
C LEU A 144 -5.11 -2.65 -1.00
N ALA A 145 -5.78 -1.63 -0.45
CA ALA A 145 -6.77 -0.85 -1.19
C ALA A 145 -6.16 0.02 -2.29
N TRP A 146 -4.85 0.30 -2.21
CA TRP A 146 -4.13 1.03 -3.27
C TRP A 146 -4.17 0.25 -4.59
N ASN A 147 -4.68 0.88 -5.65
CA ASN A 147 -4.91 0.22 -6.94
C ASN A 147 -4.15 0.96 -8.06
N PRO A 148 -2.83 0.78 -8.16
CA PRO A 148 -2.05 1.40 -9.23
C PRO A 148 -2.36 0.76 -10.58
N VAL A 149 -1.95 1.43 -11.65
CA VAL A 149 -2.07 0.89 -13.02
C VAL A 149 -1.32 -0.45 -13.11
N VAL A 150 -1.98 -1.43 -13.74
CA VAL A 150 -1.35 -2.72 -14.05
C VAL A 150 -0.37 -2.53 -15.19
N GLU A 151 0.92 -2.78 -14.94
CA GLU A 151 1.98 -2.62 -15.91
C GLU A 151 2.79 -3.93 -16.02
N PRO A 152 2.58 -4.72 -17.09
CA PRO A 152 3.22 -6.02 -17.23
C PRO A 152 4.70 -5.93 -17.66
N ALA A 153 5.20 -4.74 -17.97
CA ALA A 153 6.62 -4.54 -18.27
C ALA A 153 7.50 -5.04 -17.11
N GLY A 154 8.54 -5.79 -17.45
CA GLY A 154 9.49 -6.32 -16.46
C GLY A 154 10.53 -5.31 -15.96
N CYS A 155 10.61 -4.13 -16.59
CA CYS A 155 11.54 -3.07 -16.23
C CYS A 155 10.96 -2.12 -15.17
N LEU A 156 11.78 -1.20 -14.66
CA LEU A 156 11.40 -0.21 -13.63
C LEU A 156 11.45 1.24 -14.12
N CYS A 157 11.52 1.43 -15.44
CA CYS A 157 11.74 2.72 -16.10
C CYS A 157 10.67 3.77 -15.78
N ARG A 158 9.40 3.35 -15.63
CA ARG A 158 8.29 4.27 -15.38
C ARG A 158 7.70 4.05 -13.98
N GLN A 159 7.13 5.12 -13.42
CA GLN A 159 6.46 5.05 -12.11
C GLN A 159 5.38 3.95 -12.04
N PRO A 160 4.49 3.77 -13.03
CA PRO A 160 3.52 2.67 -13.00
C PRO A 160 4.15 1.28 -12.91
N SER A 161 5.31 1.04 -13.52
CA SER A 161 6.02 -0.23 -13.41
C SER A 161 6.51 -0.47 -11.98
N ARG A 162 7.07 0.57 -11.34
CA ARG A 162 7.52 0.51 -9.94
C ARG A 162 6.34 0.29 -8.99
N ASP A 163 5.25 1.02 -9.20
CA ASP A 163 4.05 0.90 -8.41
C ASP A 163 3.42 -0.49 -8.51
N HIS A 164 3.41 -1.05 -9.72
CA HIS A 164 2.95 -2.42 -9.97
C HIS A 164 3.77 -3.45 -9.20
N LYS A 165 5.11 -3.31 -9.16
CA LYS A 165 5.98 -4.23 -8.39
C LYS A 165 5.74 -4.11 -6.89
N TRP A 166 5.57 -2.88 -6.37
CA TRP A 166 5.17 -2.66 -4.98
C TRP A 166 3.82 -3.32 -4.65
N LYS A 167 2.84 -3.22 -5.56
CA LYS A 167 1.54 -3.87 -5.39
C LYS A 167 1.65 -5.40 -5.31
N ILE A 168 2.48 -6.02 -6.16
CA ILE A 168 2.79 -7.45 -6.09
C ILE A 168 3.42 -7.79 -4.74
N ALA A 169 4.45 -7.04 -4.31
CA ALA A 169 5.17 -7.29 -3.07
C ALA A 169 4.22 -7.26 -1.86
N LEU A 170 3.42 -6.19 -1.73
CA LEU A 170 2.48 -6.02 -0.61
C LEU A 170 1.42 -7.12 -0.56
N GLN A 171 0.82 -7.48 -1.71
CA GLN A 171 -0.18 -8.55 -1.74
C GLN A 171 0.43 -9.92 -1.49
N THR A 172 1.65 -10.19 -1.96
CA THR A 172 2.35 -11.46 -1.72
C THR A 172 2.69 -11.62 -0.24
N VAL A 173 3.20 -10.57 0.42
CA VAL A 173 3.47 -10.58 1.86
C VAL A 173 2.17 -10.78 2.65
N HIS A 174 1.12 -10.02 2.34
CA HIS A 174 -0.15 -10.16 3.05
C HIS A 174 -0.76 -11.55 2.86
N TYR A 175 -0.69 -12.09 1.63
CA TYR A 175 -1.13 -13.45 1.32
C TYR A 175 -0.39 -14.46 2.20
N ASN A 176 0.95 -14.45 2.17
CA ASN A 176 1.77 -15.38 2.95
C ASN A 176 1.40 -15.36 4.45
N LEU A 177 1.31 -14.17 5.07
CA LEU A 177 1.02 -14.01 6.49
C LEU A 177 -0.38 -14.45 6.93
N HIS A 178 -1.32 -14.63 5.99
CA HIS A 178 -2.71 -15.00 6.29
C HIS A 178 -3.12 -16.37 5.72
N THR A 179 -2.25 -17.02 4.94
CA THR A 179 -2.55 -18.34 4.35
C THR A 179 -1.57 -19.43 4.77
N ASP A 180 -0.39 -19.10 5.29
CA ASP A 180 0.49 -20.10 5.91
C ASP A 180 -0.01 -20.36 7.35
N GLU A 181 -0.86 -21.38 7.49
CA GLU A 181 -1.02 -22.24 8.67
C GLU A 181 -0.36 -23.61 8.41
#